data_AF-A0A810N934-F1
#
_entry.id   AF-A0A810N934-F1
#
_cell.length_a   1.000
_cell.length_b   1.000
_cell.length_c   1.000
_cell.angle_alpha   90.00
_cell.angle_beta   90.00
_cell.angle_gamma   90.00
#
_symmetry.space_group_name_H-M   'P 1'
#
loop_
_entity.id
_entity.type
_entity.pdbx_description
1 polymer ?
#
loop_
_entity_poly.entity_id
_entity_poly.type
_entity_poly.pdbx_seq_one_letter_code
_entity_poly.pdbx_strand_id
1 'polypeptide(L)'
;MNVVAKGFNSYGDPVQVVGTGLMARCVQHETDHLDGVLFLDRLDSAGRKEAMKAIREADWYDRGAPPVVKVSPHSTGNPFGLGR
;
A
#
# COMPACT_ATOMS: atom_id res chain seq x y z
N MET A 1 -9.86 -10.00 -12.75
CA MET A 1 -8.74 -9.81 -11.80
C MET A 1 -9.10 -10.52 -10.51
N ASN A 2 -8.27 -11.48 -10.10
CA ASN A 2 -8.51 -12.37 -8.98
C ASN A 2 -7.30 -12.31 -8.05
N VAL A 3 -7.49 -12.59 -6.77
CA VAL A 3 -6.42 -12.64 -5.76
C VAL A 3 -6.64 -13.81 -4.81
N VAL A 4 -5.54 -14.35 -4.30
CA VAL A 4 -5.53 -15.25 -3.14
C VAL A 4 -4.48 -14.73 -2.18
N ALA A 5 -4.89 -14.32 -0.98
CA ALA A 5 -3.99 -13.90 0.09
C ALA A 5 -4.05 -14.88 1.26
N LYS A 6 -2.92 -15.06 1.94
CA LYS A 6 -2.79 -15.91 3.13
C LYS A 6 -2.16 -15.09 4.25
N GLY A 7 -2.58 -15.35 5.48
CA GLY A 7 -2.06 -14.65 6.66
C GLY A 7 -2.60 -15.26 7.93
N PHE A 8 -2.62 -14.49 9.00
CA PHE A 8 -3.16 -14.89 10.29
C PHE A 8 -4.19 -13.88 10.78
N ASN A 9 -5.19 -14.34 11.52
CA ASN A 9 -6.11 -13.46 12.22
C ASN A 9 -5.45 -12.86 13.49
N SER A 10 -6.18 -12.05 14.24
CA SER A 10 -5.70 -11.44 15.50
C SER A 10 -5.36 -12.44 16.61
N TYR A 11 -5.79 -13.70 16.49
CA TYR A 11 -5.53 -14.78 17.44
C TYR A 11 -4.36 -15.68 17.02
N GLY A 12 -3.78 -15.43 15.83
CA GLY A 12 -2.69 -16.23 15.28
C GLY A 12 -3.15 -17.47 14.50
N ASP A 13 -4.45 -17.63 14.22
CA ASP A 13 -4.92 -18.73 13.38
C ASP A 13 -4.72 -18.40 11.89
N PRO A 14 -4.31 -19.38 11.06
CA PRO A 14 -4.11 -19.16 9.64
C PRO A 14 -5.44 -18.88 8.92
N VAL A 15 -5.42 -17.90 8.02
CA VAL A 15 -6.58 -17.51 7.20
C VAL A 15 -6.20 -17.38 5.73
N GLN A 16 -7.17 -17.64 4.85
CA GLN A 16 -7.06 -17.43 3.41
C GLN A 16 -8.22 -16.56 2.92
N VAL A 17 -7.90 -15.56 2.11
CA VAL A 17 -8.86 -14.65 1.50
C VAL A 17 -8.79 -14.82 -0.02
N VAL A 18 -9.93 -15.14 -0.64
CA VAL A 18 -10.08 -15.21 -2.10
C VAL A 18 -10.99 -14.07 -2.53
N GLY A 19 -10.53 -13.27 -3.49
CA GLY A 19 -11.25 -12.07 -3.93
C GLY A 19 -11.18 -11.88 -5.43
N THR A 20 -12.16 -11.17 -5.96
CA THR A 20 -12.20 -10.72 -7.36
C THR A 20 -12.58 -9.25 -7.43
N GLY A 21 -12.37 -8.62 -8.58
CA GLY A 21 -12.80 -7.23 -8.82
C GLY A 21 -12.24 -6.25 -7.79
N LEU A 22 -13.12 -5.52 -7.10
CA LEU A 22 -12.72 -4.52 -6.10
C LEU A 22 -11.98 -5.15 -4.92
N MET A 23 -12.43 -6.32 -4.44
CA MET A 23 -11.75 -7.03 -3.35
C MET A 23 -10.32 -7.41 -3.72
N ALA A 24 -10.11 -7.86 -4.97
CA ALA A 24 -8.78 -8.17 -5.46
C ALA A 24 -7.86 -6.93 -5.48
N ARG A 25 -8.41 -5.76 -5.85
CA ARG A 25 -7.66 -4.50 -5.87
C ARG A 25 -7.32 -4.02 -4.45
N CYS A 26 -8.27 -4.07 -3.52
CA CYS A 26 -8.03 -3.68 -2.13
C CYS A 26 -6.94 -4.54 -1.48
N VAL A 27 -7.01 -5.87 -1.62
CA VAL A 27 -5.99 -6.77 -1.05
C VAL A 27 -4.59 -6.45 -1.59
N GLN A 28 -4.46 -6.17 -2.89
CA GLN A 28 -3.17 -5.78 -3.48
C GLN A 28 -2.70 -4.41 -2.98
N HIS A 29 -3.60 -3.43 -2.86
CA HIS A 29 -3.29 -2.10 -2.33
C HIS A 29 -2.74 -2.16 -0.90
N GLU A 30 -3.42 -2.90 -0.01
CA GLU A 30 -2.97 -3.03 1.37
C GLU A 30 -1.66 -3.83 1.47
N THR A 31 -1.46 -4.81 0.58
CA THR A 31 -0.21 -5.59 0.55
C THR A 31 0.96 -4.72 0.10
N ASP A 32 0.78 -3.89 -0.94
CA ASP A 32 1.80 -2.94 -1.42
C ASP A 32 2.28 -2.01 -0.31
N HIS A 33 1.37 -1.58 0.57
CA HIS A 33 1.73 -0.74 1.73
C HIS A 33 2.69 -1.44 2.70
N LEU A 34 2.66 -2.76 2.82
CA LEU A 34 3.62 -3.52 3.63
C LEU A 34 5.04 -3.47 3.03
N ASP A 35 5.14 -3.35 1.71
CA ASP A 35 6.40 -3.20 0.98
C ASP A 35 6.80 -1.72 0.77
N GLY A 36 6.05 -0.78 1.37
CA GLY A 36 6.29 0.66 1.23
C GLY A 36 5.94 1.23 -0.14
N VAL A 37 5.17 0.48 -0.94
CA VAL A 37 4.70 0.90 -2.26
C VAL A 37 3.36 1.62 -2.10
N LEU A 38 3.23 2.79 -2.75
CA LEU A 38 1.97 3.52 -2.83
C LEU A 38 1.31 3.29 -4.19
N PHE A 39 0.00 3.46 -4.24
CA PHE A 39 -0.73 3.43 -5.51
C PHE A 39 -0.16 4.40 -6.56
N LEU A 40 0.39 5.53 -6.11
CA LEU A 40 1.06 6.53 -6.97
C LEU A 40 2.28 5.98 -7.72
N ASP A 41 2.95 4.96 -7.17
CA ASP A 41 4.13 4.34 -7.78
C ASP A 41 3.75 3.38 -8.91
N ARG A 42 2.47 2.97 -8.99
CA ARG A 42 1.92 2.14 -10.07
C ARG A 42 1.29 2.95 -11.20
N LEU A 43 1.18 4.26 -11.07
CA LEU A 43 0.68 5.15 -12.13
C LEU A 43 1.77 5.39 -13.19
N ASP A 44 1.35 5.68 -14.42
CA ASP A 44 2.25 6.21 -15.42
C ASP A 44 2.69 7.65 -15.07
N SER A 45 3.69 8.16 -15.78
CA SER A 45 4.27 9.49 -15.48
C SER A 45 3.22 10.61 -15.55
N ALA A 46 2.25 10.52 -16.46
CA ALA A 46 1.18 11.50 -16.61
C ALA A 46 0.20 11.44 -15.43
N GLY A 47 -0.32 10.25 -15.11
CA GLY A 47 -1.25 10.05 -14.00
C GLY A 47 -0.61 10.38 -12.65
N ARG A 48 0.66 10.04 -12.45
CA ARG A 48 1.39 10.43 -11.22
C ARG A 48 1.51 11.94 -11.09
N LYS A 49 1.78 12.66 -12.19
CA LYS A 49 1.85 14.13 -12.19
C LYS A 49 0.50 14.75 -11.82
N GLU A 50 -0.60 14.25 -12.39
CA GLU A 50 -1.95 14.72 -12.10
C GLU A 50 -2.35 14.43 -10.64
N ALA A 51 -2.12 13.21 -10.15
CA ALA A 51 -2.39 12.84 -8.78
C ALA A 51 -1.61 13.71 -7.78
N MET A 52 -0.32 13.96 -8.04
CA MET A 52 0.50 14.84 -7.21
C MET A 52 0.09 16.31 -7.30
N LYS A 53 -0.55 16.75 -8.40
CA LYS A 53 -1.16 18.08 -8.48
C LYS A 53 -2.38 18.14 -7.56
N ALA A 54 -3.29 17.17 -7.68
CA ALA A 54 -4.50 17.10 -6.85
C ALA A 54 -4.18 17.04 -5.36
N ILE A 55 -3.16 16.27 -4.96
CA ILE A 55 -2.69 16.21 -3.57
C ILE A 55 -2.26 17.58 -3.06
N ARG A 56 -1.50 18.36 -3.86
CA ARG A 56 -1.01 19.69 -3.45
C ARG A 56 -2.10 20.76 -3.38
N GLU A 57 -3.21 20.53 -4.05
CA GLU A 57 -4.38 21.42 -4.09
C GLU A 57 -5.42 21.05 -3.01
N ALA A 58 -5.28 19.90 -2.34
CA ALA A 58 -6.23 19.45 -1.35
C ALA A 58 -6.13 20.26 -0.04
N ASP A 59 -7.27 20.53 0.60
CA ASP A 59 -7.36 21.35 1.81
C ASP A 59 -6.56 20.80 3.00
N TRP A 60 -6.32 19.49 3.03
CA TRP A 60 -5.54 18.81 4.06
C TRP A 60 -4.01 18.91 3.83
N TYR A 61 -3.58 19.34 2.64
CA TYR A 61 -2.16 19.39 2.30
C TYR A 61 -1.51 20.66 2.86
N ASP A 62 -0.67 20.48 3.88
CA ASP A 62 0.13 21.55 4.44
C ASP A 62 1.45 21.70 3.67
N ARG A 63 1.60 22.83 2.97
CA ARG A 63 2.85 23.19 2.27
C ARG A 63 4.02 23.49 3.22
N GLY A 64 3.74 23.88 4.46
CA GLY A 64 4.73 24.23 5.47
C GLY A 64 5.17 23.06 6.35
N ALA A 65 4.42 21.95 6.36
CA ALA A 65 4.73 20.77 7.15
C ALA A 65 4.99 19.55 6.24
N PRO A 66 6.25 19.30 5.83
CA PRO A 66 6.56 18.10 5.06
C PRO A 66 6.22 16.84 5.89
N PRO A 67 5.74 15.77 5.24
CA PRO A 67 5.37 14.54 5.95
C PRO A 67 6.58 13.95 6.67
N VAL A 68 6.44 13.72 7.97
CA VAL A 68 7.47 13.03 8.77
C VAL A 68 7.41 11.54 8.46
N VAL A 69 8.43 11.04 7.76
CA VAL A 69 8.58 9.60 7.48
C VAL A 69 8.90 8.89 8.80
N LYS A 70 7.93 8.15 9.33
CA LYS A 70 8.14 7.28 10.49
C LYS A 70 8.64 5.93 10.00
N VAL A 71 9.89 5.62 10.30
CA VAL A 71 10.46 4.30 10.05
C VAL A 71 10.02 3.37 11.17
N SER A 72 9.47 2.20 10.82
CA SER A 72 9.11 1.20 11.83
C SER A 72 10.37 0.75 12.59
N PRO A 73 10.33 0.64 13.94
CA PRO A 73 11.46 0.14 14.72
C PRO A 73 11.67 -1.37 14.56
N HIS A 74 10.73 -2.08 13.92
CA HIS A 74 10.85 -3.50 13.61
C HIS A 74 11.74 -3.67 12.38
N SER A 75 12.65 -4.65 12.45
CA SER A 75 13.50 -5.01 11.31
C SER A 75 12.64 -5.20 10.06
N THR A 76 12.93 -4.43 9.01
CA THR A 76 12.31 -4.54 7.67
C THR A 76 12.72 -5.82 6.93
N GLY A 77 13.23 -6.83 7.64
CA GLY A 77 13.32 -8.19 7.13
C GLY A 77 11.91 -8.72 6.93
N ASN A 78 11.33 -8.46 5.76
CA ASN A 78 10.01 -8.92 5.38
C ASN A 78 9.92 -10.46 5.58
N PRO A 79 9.15 -10.96 6.57
CA PRO A 79 8.99 -12.40 6.77
C PRO A 79 8.10 -13.05 5.69
N PHE A 80 7.46 -12.23 4.84
CA PHE A 80 6.61 -12.62 3.72
C PHE A 80 7.31 -12.50 2.34
N GLY A 81 8.62 -12.21 2.33
CA GLY A 81 9.51 -12.40 1.18
C GLY A 81 9.79 -11.16 0.32
N LEU A 82 11.07 -10.86 0.13
CA LEU A 82 11.56 -10.15 -1.06
C LEU A 82 11.61 -11.13 -2.23
N GLY A 83 10.52 -11.27 -2.96
CA GLY A 83 10.49 -11.99 -4.23
C GLY A 83 10.92 -11.07 -5.37
N ARG A 84 12.19 -11.15 -5.78
CA ARG A 84 12.56 -10.98 -7.19
C ARG A 84 12.26 -12.27 -7.93
#